data_AF-A0A5C9AWE6-F1
#
_entry.id   AF-A0A5C9AWE6-F1
#
_cell.length_a   1.000
_cell.length_b   1.000
_cell.length_c   1.000
_cell.angle_alpha   90.00
_cell.angle_beta   90.00
_cell.angle_gamma   90.00
#
_symmetry.space_group_name_H-M   'P 1'
#
loop_
_entity.id
_entity.type
_entity.pdbx_description
1 polymer ?
#
loop_
_entity_poly.entity_id
_entity_poly.type
_entity_poly.pdbx_seq_one_letter_code
_entity_poly.pdbx_strand_id
1 'polypeptide(L)'
;PGSNLFLVVADNSCSLQLSDGVGGKARGLVMSERLAEESSWLTRLSQDFDVRRYVFDTNVRPVKTFDELTLEGESSAVHGTLNALTDRFRGQPLAGILLLTDGNGTDFSDVTLDAAKLPPIYPVTIGAGSGLVDLSVSQVAVSQTNFEAAPVTITATLEGREVAGKEVGLRVLNEAGEEVERRKVEHLVDGEPSVQRFLIKPDKSGI
;
A
#
# COMPACT_ATOMS: atom_id res chain seq x y z
N PRO A 1 28.87 -9.89 30.98
CA PRO A 1 28.58 -9.23 29.68
C PRO A 1 27.20 -9.68 29.17
N GLY A 2 26.17 -8.89 29.46
CA GLY A 2 24.82 -9.10 28.92
C GLY A 2 24.78 -8.50 27.52
N SER A 3 24.57 -9.33 26.50
CA SER A 3 24.35 -8.85 25.14
C SER A 3 23.15 -7.90 25.14
N ASN A 4 23.33 -6.69 24.61
CA ASN A 4 22.21 -5.79 24.40
C ASN A 4 21.30 -6.39 23.31
N LEU A 5 20.00 -6.44 23.59
CA LEU A 5 19.01 -6.93 22.64
C LEU A 5 18.70 -5.85 21.61
N PHE A 6 18.47 -6.27 20.38
CA PHE A 6 17.99 -5.38 19.33
C PHE A 6 16.90 -6.07 18.52
N LEU A 7 15.78 -5.39 18.27
CA LEU A 7 14.68 -5.98 17.50
C LEU A 7 14.71 -5.46 16.07
N VAL A 8 14.54 -6.35 15.10
CA VAL A 8 14.20 -5.99 13.72
C VAL A 8 12.78 -6.44 13.49
N VAL A 9 11.91 -5.48 13.19
CA VAL A 9 10.46 -5.67 13.11
C VAL A 9 10.00 -5.26 11.71
N ALA A 10 9.43 -6.20 10.96
CA ALA A 10 8.98 -5.96 9.59
C ALA A 10 7.45 -6.01 9.50
N ASP A 11 6.88 -5.01 8.86
CA ASP A 11 5.46 -4.95 8.52
C ASP A 11 5.13 -6.04 7.48
N ASN A 12 4.02 -6.73 7.65
CA ASN A 12 3.53 -7.82 6.81
C ASN A 12 2.15 -7.49 6.21
N SER A 13 1.79 -6.21 6.19
CA SER A 13 0.51 -5.73 5.66
C SER A 13 0.45 -5.73 4.14
N CYS A 14 -0.78 -5.79 3.61
CA CYS A 14 -1.07 -5.86 2.19
C CYS A 14 -0.78 -4.57 1.41
N SER A 15 -0.63 -3.42 2.08
CA SER A 15 -0.20 -2.18 1.41
C SER A 15 1.21 -2.29 0.83
N LEU A 16 2.04 -3.20 1.35
CA LEU A 16 3.36 -3.50 0.81
C LEU A 16 3.31 -4.24 -0.53
N GLN A 17 2.17 -4.78 -0.96
CA GLN A 17 2.03 -5.35 -2.30
C GLN A 17 1.97 -4.26 -3.39
N LEU A 18 1.75 -3.01 -3.00
CA LEU A 18 1.70 -1.88 -3.92
C LEU A 18 3.09 -1.58 -4.51
N SER A 19 3.11 -1.15 -5.76
CA SER A 19 4.33 -0.73 -6.48
C SER A 19 4.34 0.78 -6.65
N ASP A 20 5.46 1.41 -6.34
CA ASP A 20 5.60 2.85 -6.53
C ASP A 20 5.85 3.15 -8.01
N GLY A 21 4.84 3.70 -8.67
CA GLY A 21 4.90 4.03 -10.09
C GLY A 21 4.70 2.83 -11.03
N VAL A 22 4.50 3.14 -12.31
CA VAL A 22 4.23 2.14 -13.35
C VAL A 22 5.50 1.32 -13.62
N GLY A 23 5.43 0.00 -13.41
CA GLY A 23 6.57 -0.90 -13.61
C GLY A 23 7.60 -0.88 -12.48
N GLY A 24 7.32 -0.20 -11.37
CA GLY A 24 8.14 -0.27 -10.15
C GLY A 24 8.08 -1.66 -9.50
N LYS A 25 9.07 -1.96 -8.65
CA LYS A 25 8.99 -3.14 -7.78
C LYS A 25 7.94 -2.91 -6.70
N ALA A 26 7.24 -3.97 -6.29
CA ALA A 26 6.39 -3.92 -5.10
C ALA A 26 7.21 -3.55 -3.86
N ARG A 27 6.65 -2.71 -2.98
CA ARG A 27 7.30 -2.23 -1.76
C ARG A 27 7.82 -3.39 -0.91
N GLY A 28 7.03 -4.43 -0.74
CA GLY A 28 7.37 -5.61 0.03
C GLY A 28 8.52 -6.42 -0.60
N LEU A 29 8.65 -6.44 -1.94
CA LEU A 29 9.83 -7.03 -2.58
C LEU A 29 11.10 -6.24 -2.25
N VAL A 30 11.04 -4.91 -2.30
CA VAL A 30 12.16 -4.04 -1.90
C VAL A 30 12.53 -4.25 -0.43
N MET A 31 11.52 -4.44 0.43
CA MET A 31 11.74 -4.72 1.85
C MET A 31 12.39 -6.10 2.06
N SER A 32 11.89 -7.15 1.40
CA SER A 32 12.47 -8.50 1.47
C SER A 32 13.92 -8.52 0.98
N GLU A 33 14.25 -7.82 -0.11
CA GLU A 33 15.63 -7.67 -0.60
C GLU A 33 16.54 -7.01 0.45
N ARG A 34 16.03 -6.05 1.23
CA ARG A 34 16.81 -5.41 2.31
C ARG A 34 16.97 -6.30 3.54
N LEU A 35 16.01 -7.19 3.79
CA LEU A 35 15.94 -8.10 4.94
C LEU A 35 16.55 -9.48 4.68
N ALA A 36 17.04 -9.74 3.47
CA ALA A 36 17.70 -10.98 3.10
C ALA A 36 18.83 -11.34 4.09
N GLU A 37 19.02 -12.63 4.35
CA GLU A 37 19.95 -13.09 5.40
C GLU A 37 21.40 -12.66 5.14
N GLU A 38 21.80 -12.62 3.88
CA GLU A 38 23.12 -12.18 3.41
C GLU A 38 23.33 -10.66 3.48
N SER A 39 22.32 -9.91 3.93
CA SER A 39 22.41 -8.47 4.06
C SER A 39 23.53 -8.04 5.01
N SER A 40 24.47 -7.26 4.48
CA SER A 40 25.67 -6.81 5.21
C SER A 40 25.34 -6.01 6.47
N TRP A 41 24.28 -5.19 6.44
CA TRP A 41 23.88 -4.40 7.60
C TRP A 41 23.28 -5.28 8.70
N LEU A 42 22.51 -6.31 8.35
CA LEU A 42 21.92 -7.23 9.31
C LEU A 42 23.02 -8.10 9.95
N THR A 43 23.98 -8.54 9.14
CA THR A 43 25.18 -9.24 9.62
C THR A 43 25.97 -8.38 10.61
N ARG A 44 26.22 -7.12 10.26
CA ARG A 44 26.91 -6.17 11.14
C ARG A 44 26.16 -5.94 12.44
N LEU A 45 24.83 -5.78 12.38
CA LEU A 45 23.99 -5.60 13.56
C LEU A 45 24.05 -6.82 14.50
N SER A 46 24.01 -8.04 13.95
CA SER A 46 24.11 -9.28 14.73
C SER A 46 25.49 -9.53 15.34
N GLN A 47 26.54 -8.81 14.91
CA GLN A 47 27.85 -8.86 15.57
C GLN A 47 27.90 -8.03 16.85
N ASP A 48 27.09 -6.97 16.93
CA ASP A 48 27.06 -6.03 18.07
C ASP A 48 25.93 -6.34 19.07
N PHE A 49 24.84 -6.95 18.62
CA PHE A 49 23.62 -7.17 19.39
C PHE A 49 23.09 -8.60 19.28
N ASP A 50 22.35 -9.05 20.29
CA ASP A 50 21.46 -10.22 20.17
C ASP A 50 20.19 -9.78 19.41
N VAL A 51 20.20 -10.01 18.11
CA VAL A 51 19.14 -9.58 17.19
C VAL A 51 17.98 -10.57 17.18
N ARG A 52 16.78 -10.07 17.48
CA ARG A 52 15.53 -10.84 17.37
C ARG A 52 14.64 -10.29 16.27
N ARG A 53 14.13 -11.20 15.44
CA ARG A 53 13.32 -10.87 14.27
C ARG A 53 11.84 -11.07 14.58
N TYR A 54 11.05 -10.09 14.19
CA TYR A 54 9.61 -10.11 14.31
C TYR A 54 8.98 -9.63 13.02
N VAL A 55 7.80 -10.17 12.71
CA VAL A 55 6.92 -9.62 11.69
C VAL A 55 5.60 -9.26 12.35
N PHE A 56 4.90 -8.27 11.80
CA PHE A 56 3.60 -7.87 12.32
C PHE A 56 2.63 -7.49 11.21
N ASP A 57 1.36 -7.74 11.46
CA ASP A 57 0.23 -7.22 10.73
C ASP A 57 -0.79 -6.68 11.76
N THR A 58 -1.89 -7.38 11.98
CA THR A 58 -2.76 -7.21 13.16
C THR A 58 -2.02 -7.60 14.45
N ASN A 59 -1.17 -8.64 14.40
CA ASN A 59 -0.44 -9.12 15.57
C ASN A 59 1.05 -9.28 15.27
N VAL A 60 1.88 -9.08 16.29
CA VAL A 60 3.32 -9.32 16.20
C VAL A 60 3.68 -10.78 16.52
N ARG A 61 4.52 -11.39 15.68
CA ARG A 61 5.04 -12.75 15.87
C ARG A 61 6.55 -12.83 15.64
N PRO A 62 7.30 -13.65 16.40
CA PRO A 62 8.71 -13.88 16.11
C PRO A 62 8.84 -14.73 14.84
N VAL A 63 9.94 -14.52 14.11
CA VAL A 63 10.30 -15.32 12.93
C VAL A 63 11.75 -15.75 13.01
N LYS A 64 12.09 -16.85 12.33
CA LYS A 64 13.50 -17.26 12.22
C LYS A 64 14.21 -16.40 11.17
N THR A 65 13.58 -16.27 10.02
CA THR A 65 14.05 -15.53 8.84
C THR A 65 12.92 -14.66 8.31
N PHE A 66 13.25 -13.66 7.50
CA PHE A 66 12.24 -12.79 6.89
C PHE A 66 11.62 -13.38 5.61
N ASP A 67 12.04 -14.58 5.19
CA ASP A 67 11.38 -15.32 4.10
C ASP A 67 9.97 -15.78 4.47
N GLU A 68 9.62 -15.69 5.76
CA GLU A 68 8.29 -15.95 6.30
C GLU A 68 7.28 -14.79 6.05
N LEU A 69 7.69 -13.71 5.40
CA LEU A 69 6.81 -12.60 5.01
C LEU A 69 5.87 -13.05 3.88
N THR A 70 4.58 -12.87 4.10
CA THR A 70 3.52 -13.13 3.09
C THR A 70 2.98 -11.85 2.47
N LEU A 71 3.06 -10.73 3.20
CA LEU A 71 2.48 -9.44 2.83
C LEU A 71 0.96 -9.49 2.63
N GLU A 72 0.28 -10.44 3.28
CA GLU A 72 -1.17 -10.65 3.15
C GLU A 72 -1.97 -10.06 4.32
N GLY A 73 -1.30 -9.46 5.31
CA GLY A 73 -1.94 -8.92 6.50
C GLY A 73 -2.91 -7.79 6.17
N GLU A 74 -4.14 -7.85 6.68
CA GLU A 74 -5.17 -6.83 6.41
C GLU A 74 -5.02 -5.57 7.28
N SER A 75 -4.03 -5.54 8.17
CA SER A 75 -3.80 -4.47 9.13
C SER A 75 -2.30 -4.22 9.32
N SER A 76 -1.93 -2.99 9.69
CA SER A 76 -0.59 -2.61 10.14
C SER A 76 -0.70 -2.01 11.54
N ALA A 77 -0.81 -2.87 12.55
CA ALA A 77 -0.99 -2.51 13.96
C ALA A 77 0.33 -2.10 14.62
N VAL A 78 0.87 -0.96 14.20
CA VAL A 78 2.17 -0.43 14.62
C VAL A 78 2.19 -0.14 16.12
N HIS A 79 1.21 0.59 16.64
CA HIS A 79 1.19 0.95 18.06
C HIS A 79 0.99 -0.27 18.96
N GLY A 80 0.07 -1.17 18.58
CA GLY A 80 -0.16 -2.45 19.26
C GLY A 80 1.10 -3.31 19.30
N THR A 81 1.82 -3.39 18.19
CA THR A 81 3.09 -4.11 18.09
C THR A 81 4.17 -3.53 19.00
N LEU A 82 4.37 -2.21 18.98
CA LEU A 82 5.37 -1.55 19.82
C LEU A 82 5.07 -1.71 21.32
N ASN A 83 3.80 -1.60 21.72
CA ASN A 83 3.37 -1.87 23.09
C ASN A 83 3.64 -3.33 23.49
N ALA A 84 3.24 -4.29 22.66
CA ALA A 84 3.44 -5.71 22.93
C ALA A 84 4.91 -6.11 23.05
N LEU A 85 5.78 -5.57 22.19
CA LEU A 85 7.23 -5.81 22.26
C LEU A 85 7.84 -5.15 23.50
N THR A 86 7.47 -3.91 23.81
CA THR A 86 7.98 -3.20 24.99
C THR A 86 7.60 -3.94 26.28
N ASP A 87 6.38 -4.45 26.36
CA ASP A 87 5.92 -5.24 27.51
C ASP A 87 6.64 -6.58 27.60
N ARG A 88 6.79 -7.28 26.47
CA ARG A 88 7.49 -8.57 26.40
C ARG A 88 8.95 -8.48 26.86
N PHE A 89 9.61 -7.38 26.55
CA PHE A 89 11.02 -7.15 26.85
C PHE A 89 11.25 -6.24 28.06
N ARG A 90 10.21 -6.01 28.88
CA ARG A 90 10.33 -5.17 30.08
C ARG A 90 11.42 -5.69 31.02
N GLY A 91 12.32 -4.81 31.45
CA GLY A 91 13.45 -5.14 32.33
C GLY A 91 14.62 -5.84 31.62
N GLN A 92 14.54 -6.06 30.31
CA GLN A 92 15.66 -6.52 29.49
C GLN A 92 16.45 -5.33 28.93
N PRO A 93 17.74 -5.48 28.61
CA PRO A 93 18.56 -4.43 28.02
C PRO A 93 18.26 -4.27 26.52
N LEU A 94 17.05 -3.79 26.20
CA LEU A 94 16.61 -3.54 24.82
C LEU A 94 17.20 -2.21 24.32
N ALA A 95 18.20 -2.30 23.45
CA ALA A 95 18.92 -1.14 22.92
C ALA A 95 18.13 -0.36 21.86
N GLY A 96 17.21 -1.01 21.15
CA GLY A 96 16.39 -0.36 20.13
C GLY A 96 15.57 -1.32 19.29
N ILE A 97 14.71 -0.73 18.46
CA ILE A 97 13.88 -1.42 17.48
C ILE A 97 14.11 -0.76 16.13
N LEU A 98 14.49 -1.54 15.11
CA LEU A 98 14.46 -1.13 13.71
C LEU A 98 13.14 -1.58 13.11
N LEU A 99 12.29 -0.62 12.74
CA LEU A 99 10.94 -0.86 12.24
C LEU A 99 10.90 -0.63 10.73
N LEU A 100 10.61 -1.66 9.94
CA LEU A 100 10.44 -1.57 8.51
C LEU A 100 8.96 -1.59 8.17
N THR A 101 8.47 -0.53 7.53
CA THR A 101 7.05 -0.34 7.17
C THR A 101 6.95 0.70 6.05
N ASP A 102 5.84 0.74 5.32
CA ASP A 102 5.52 1.85 4.42
C ASP A 102 4.85 3.04 5.12
N GLY A 103 4.65 2.94 6.45
CA GLY A 103 4.16 4.02 7.30
C GLY A 103 2.64 4.12 7.36
N ASN A 104 1.89 3.21 6.74
CA ASN A 104 0.43 3.23 6.72
C ASN A 104 -0.18 2.45 7.90
N GLY A 105 0.08 2.91 9.13
CA GLY A 105 -0.44 2.27 10.34
C GLY A 105 -1.96 2.41 10.47
N THR A 106 -2.65 1.30 10.75
CA THR A 106 -4.11 1.22 10.86
C THR A 106 -4.63 1.48 12.27
N ASP A 107 -3.76 1.54 13.27
CA ASP A 107 -4.13 1.64 14.70
C ASP A 107 -3.70 2.95 15.37
N PHE A 108 -3.19 3.91 14.60
CA PHE A 108 -2.66 5.17 15.15
C PHE A 108 -3.68 6.00 15.92
N SER A 109 -4.96 5.97 15.53
CA SER A 109 -6.05 6.68 16.22
C SER A 109 -6.63 5.91 17.41
N ASP A 110 -6.50 4.58 17.40
CA ASP A 110 -7.29 3.69 18.26
C ASP A 110 -6.46 3.15 19.42
N VAL A 111 -5.14 3.07 19.25
CA VAL A 111 -4.21 2.53 20.23
C VAL A 111 -3.26 3.62 20.69
N THR A 112 -3.29 3.93 21.98
CA THR A 112 -2.33 4.87 22.59
C THR A 112 -0.97 4.22 22.75
N LEU A 113 0.07 4.93 22.32
CA LEU A 113 1.46 4.54 22.50
C LEU A 113 2.06 5.27 23.71
N ASP A 114 2.55 4.52 24.70
CA ASP A 114 3.24 5.12 25.85
C ASP A 114 4.73 5.37 25.52
N ALA A 115 4.99 6.52 24.90
CA ALA A 115 6.32 6.89 24.42
C ALA A 115 7.41 6.87 25.52
N ALA A 116 7.05 7.05 26.79
CA ALA A 116 8.00 7.03 27.90
C ALA A 116 8.59 5.64 28.18
N LYS A 117 7.90 4.57 27.74
CA LYS A 117 8.35 3.19 27.90
C LYS A 117 9.10 2.65 26.70
N LEU A 118 9.04 3.34 25.57
CA LEU A 118 9.63 2.83 24.33
C LEU A 118 11.16 2.93 24.37
N PRO A 119 11.87 1.90 23.86
CA PRO A 119 13.26 2.06 23.51
C PRO A 119 13.38 3.00 22.29
N PRO A 120 14.59 3.42 21.91
CA PRO A 120 14.81 4.10 20.64
C PRO A 120 14.23 3.28 19.46
N ILE A 121 13.36 3.91 18.68
CA ILE A 121 12.76 3.33 17.47
C ILE A 121 13.41 3.99 16.25
N TYR A 122 13.90 3.16 15.33
CA TYR A 122 14.54 3.58 14.09
C TYR A 122 13.65 3.13 12.92
N PRO A 123 12.77 4.00 12.38
CA PRO A 123 11.94 3.64 11.25
C PRO A 123 12.77 3.61 9.96
N VAL A 124 12.57 2.56 9.17
CA VAL A 124 13.07 2.41 7.80
C VAL A 124 11.84 2.38 6.89
N THR A 125 11.52 3.54 6.33
CA THR A 125 10.36 3.70 5.46
C THR A 125 10.58 2.99 4.12
N ILE A 126 9.60 2.18 3.75
CA ILE A 126 9.55 1.47 2.47
C ILE A 126 8.58 2.20 1.55
N GLY A 127 9.10 2.61 0.40
CA GLY A 127 8.31 3.22 -0.66
C GLY A 127 8.82 4.60 -1.05
N ALA A 128 8.30 5.12 -2.14
CA ALA A 128 8.61 6.45 -2.63
C ALA A 128 7.92 7.53 -1.78
N GLY A 129 8.56 8.70 -1.66
CA GLY A 129 7.97 9.87 -1.00
C GLY A 129 6.82 10.52 -1.80
N SER A 130 6.63 10.12 -3.06
CA SER A 130 5.48 10.52 -3.89
C SER A 130 4.31 9.56 -3.65
N GLY A 131 3.09 10.07 -3.54
CA GLY A 131 1.91 9.24 -3.38
C GLY A 131 1.68 8.30 -4.56
N LEU A 132 0.86 7.26 -4.33
CA LEU A 132 0.39 6.38 -5.39
C LEU A 132 -0.73 7.07 -6.18
N VAL A 133 -0.81 6.77 -7.47
CA VAL A 133 -1.96 7.18 -8.28
C VAL A 133 -3.19 6.50 -7.73
N ASP A 134 -4.12 7.30 -7.24
CA ASP A 134 -5.45 6.85 -6.87
C ASP A 134 -6.43 7.48 -7.85
N LEU A 135 -7.10 6.67 -8.65
CA LEU A 135 -8.04 7.13 -9.66
C LEU A 135 -9.27 6.25 -9.64
N SER A 136 -10.43 6.88 -9.54
CA SER A 136 -11.73 6.22 -9.47
C SER A 136 -12.68 6.76 -10.55
N VAL A 137 -13.63 5.91 -10.95
CA VAL A 137 -14.85 6.35 -11.64
C VAL A 137 -15.90 6.56 -10.56
N SER A 138 -16.09 7.80 -10.12
CA SER A 138 -16.97 8.14 -9.00
C SER A 138 -18.45 8.08 -9.37
N GLN A 139 -18.79 8.31 -10.64
CA GLN A 139 -20.17 8.26 -11.13
C GLN A 139 -20.23 7.78 -12.57
N VAL A 140 -21.25 6.99 -12.91
CA VAL A 140 -21.61 6.66 -14.29
C VAL A 140 -23.09 6.96 -14.52
N ALA A 141 -23.41 7.73 -15.54
CA ALA A 141 -24.77 8.00 -16.00
C ALA A 141 -24.93 7.56 -17.45
N VAL A 142 -25.97 6.77 -17.73
CA VAL A 142 -26.28 6.27 -19.07
C VAL A 142 -27.62 6.82 -19.51
N SER A 143 -27.67 7.40 -20.71
CA SER A 143 -28.93 7.84 -21.33
C SER A 143 -29.05 7.26 -22.73
N GLN A 144 -30.15 6.56 -22.97
CA GLN A 144 -30.56 6.02 -24.26
C GLN A 144 -31.88 6.67 -24.67
N THR A 145 -32.07 6.94 -25.96
CA THR A 145 -33.38 7.34 -26.48
C THR A 145 -34.03 6.12 -27.15
N ASN A 146 -35.36 5.98 -27.03
CA ASN A 146 -36.12 4.79 -27.45
C ASN A 146 -36.27 4.62 -28.99
N PHE A 147 -35.28 5.02 -29.77
CA PHE A 147 -35.23 4.74 -31.20
C PHE A 147 -34.22 3.61 -31.44
N GLU A 148 -34.59 2.64 -32.28
CA GLU A 148 -33.85 1.38 -32.51
C GLU A 148 -32.37 1.55 -32.89
N ALA A 149 -31.96 2.74 -33.35
CA ALA A 149 -30.59 3.08 -33.75
C ALA A 149 -29.99 4.30 -33.03
N ALA A 150 -30.59 4.73 -31.92
CA ALA A 150 -30.10 5.90 -31.20
C ALA A 150 -28.79 5.60 -30.46
N PRO A 151 -27.84 6.54 -30.47
CA PRO A 151 -26.61 6.36 -29.71
C PRO A 151 -26.89 6.37 -28.20
N VAL A 152 -26.19 5.49 -27.50
CA VAL A 152 -26.13 5.47 -26.04
C VAL A 152 -25.10 6.49 -25.60
N THR A 153 -25.50 7.44 -24.76
CA THR A 153 -24.56 8.38 -24.14
C THR A 153 -24.18 7.86 -22.77
N ILE A 154 -22.88 7.67 -22.54
CA ILE A 154 -22.32 7.30 -21.23
C ILE A 154 -21.53 8.51 -20.73
N THR A 155 -21.85 8.98 -19.53
CA THR A 155 -21.11 10.04 -18.85
C THR A 155 -20.46 9.44 -17.61
N ALA A 156 -19.13 9.48 -17.55
CA ALA A 156 -18.34 9.02 -16.41
C ALA A 156 -17.69 10.22 -15.73
N THR A 157 -17.78 10.30 -14.40
CA THR A 157 -17.02 11.25 -13.60
C THR A 157 -15.80 10.55 -13.03
N LEU A 158 -14.63 11.14 -13.23
CA LEU A 158 -13.35 10.69 -12.72
C LEU A 158 -12.93 11.57 -11.54
N GLU A 159 -12.44 10.95 -10.49
CA GLU A 159 -11.81 11.65 -9.36
C GLU A 159 -10.55 10.90 -8.97
N GLY A 160 -9.48 11.63 -8.71
CA GLY A 160 -8.21 11.02 -8.34
C GLY A 160 -7.26 11.93 -7.57
N ARG A 161 -6.22 11.31 -7.01
CA ARG A 161 -5.08 11.91 -6.33
C ARG A 161 -3.80 11.45 -7.01
N GLU A 162 -2.78 12.30 -7.01
CA GLU A 162 -1.51 12.04 -7.69
C GLU A 162 -1.71 11.74 -9.19
N VAL A 163 -2.73 12.34 -9.81
CA VAL A 163 -3.10 12.23 -11.23
C VAL A 163 -2.63 13.44 -12.05
N ALA A 164 -2.29 14.56 -11.38
CA ALA A 164 -1.81 15.76 -12.04
C ALA A 164 -0.62 15.50 -12.98
N GLY A 165 -0.73 15.98 -14.23
CA GLY A 165 0.30 15.82 -15.26
C GLY A 165 0.44 14.41 -15.85
N LYS A 166 -0.44 13.46 -15.49
CA LYS A 166 -0.44 12.10 -16.05
C LYS A 166 -1.48 11.96 -17.16
N GLU A 167 -1.17 11.11 -18.14
CA GLU A 167 -2.12 10.71 -19.19
C GLU A 167 -2.91 9.49 -18.69
N VAL A 168 -4.24 9.57 -18.71
CA VAL A 168 -5.13 8.49 -18.28
C VAL A 168 -5.86 7.92 -19.49
N GLY A 169 -5.81 6.59 -19.65
CA GLY A 169 -6.59 5.88 -20.66
C GLY A 169 -7.94 5.43 -20.10
N LEU A 170 -9.04 6.02 -20.57
CA LEU A 170 -10.39 5.52 -20.33
C LEU A 170 -10.81 4.55 -21.42
N ARG A 171 -11.49 3.48 -21.02
CA ARG A 171 -12.02 2.45 -21.92
C ARG A 171 -13.48 2.18 -21.58
N VAL A 172 -14.31 2.08 -22.60
CA VAL A 172 -15.68 1.60 -22.50
C VAL A 172 -15.69 0.16 -23.00
N LEU A 173 -16.23 -0.76 -22.21
CA LEU A 173 -16.34 -2.18 -22.54
C LEU A 173 -17.80 -2.56 -22.78
N ASN A 174 -18.07 -3.49 -23.69
CA ASN A 174 -19.38 -4.12 -23.84
C ASN A 174 -19.57 -5.27 -22.82
N GLU A 175 -20.73 -5.94 -22.87
CA GLU A 175 -21.08 -7.06 -21.99
C GLU A 175 -20.14 -8.28 -22.14
N ALA A 176 -19.49 -8.43 -23.30
CA ALA A 176 -18.50 -9.47 -23.53
C ALA A 176 -17.10 -9.08 -23.02
N GLY A 177 -16.92 -7.88 -22.46
CA GLY A 177 -15.63 -7.35 -22.02
C GLY A 177 -14.77 -6.78 -23.15
N GLU A 178 -15.32 -6.65 -24.35
CA GLU A 178 -14.62 -6.11 -25.51
C GLU A 178 -14.64 -4.58 -25.49
N GLU A 179 -13.53 -3.95 -25.89
CA GLU A 179 -13.42 -2.49 -25.95
C GLU A 179 -14.21 -1.91 -27.12
N VAL A 180 -15.18 -1.05 -26.81
CA VAL A 180 -16.01 -0.36 -27.82
C VAL A 180 -15.60 1.08 -28.05
N GLU A 181 -14.96 1.73 -27.07
CA GLU A 181 -14.34 3.04 -27.23
C GLU A 181 -13.16 3.18 -26.25
N ARG A 182 -12.15 3.95 -26.67
CA ARG A 182 -11.03 4.38 -25.81
C ARG A 182 -10.79 5.87 -25.98
N ARG A 183 -10.50 6.54 -24.86
CA ARG A 183 -10.15 7.95 -24.84
C ARG A 183 -8.96 8.20 -23.93
N LYS A 184 -8.06 9.07 -24.38
CA LYS A 184 -7.02 9.65 -23.54
C LYS A 184 -7.59 10.87 -22.84
N VAL A 185 -7.41 10.93 -21.52
CA VAL A 185 -7.77 12.06 -20.67
C VAL A 185 -6.46 12.67 -20.17
N GLU A 186 -6.27 13.94 -20.49
CA GLU A 186 -5.12 14.74 -20.09
C GLU A 186 -5.57 15.84 -19.14
N HIS A 187 -4.62 16.47 -18.45
CA HIS A 187 -4.87 17.62 -17.57
C HIS A 187 -5.87 17.35 -16.43
N LEU A 188 -5.88 16.14 -15.88
CA LEU A 188 -6.56 15.89 -14.61
C LEU A 188 -5.91 16.74 -13.52
N VAL A 189 -6.74 17.23 -12.60
CA VAL A 189 -6.32 18.00 -11.42
C VAL A 189 -6.64 17.15 -10.19
N ASP A 190 -5.70 17.08 -9.25
CA ASP A 190 -5.87 16.28 -8.05
C ASP A 190 -7.05 16.77 -7.22
N GLY A 191 -7.95 15.86 -6.86
CA GLY A 191 -9.15 16.15 -6.06
C GLY A 191 -10.28 16.86 -6.79
N GLU A 192 -10.13 17.19 -8.08
CA GLU A 192 -11.18 17.82 -8.88
C GLU A 192 -11.89 16.79 -9.78
N PRO A 193 -13.24 16.74 -9.79
CA PRO A 193 -13.99 15.86 -10.67
C PRO A 193 -13.79 16.21 -12.16
N SER A 194 -13.49 15.21 -12.99
CA SER A 194 -13.37 15.34 -14.44
C SER A 194 -14.44 14.52 -15.16
N VAL A 195 -15.32 15.19 -15.90
CA VAL A 195 -16.47 14.56 -16.58
C VAL A 195 -16.10 14.17 -18.00
N GLN A 196 -16.31 12.90 -18.34
CA GLN A 196 -15.99 12.30 -19.63
C GLN A 196 -17.24 11.70 -20.27
N ARG A 197 -17.57 12.15 -21.50
CA ARG A 197 -18.79 11.73 -22.22
C ARG A 197 -18.47 10.90 -23.46
N PHE A 198 -19.00 9.68 -23.52
CA PHE A 198 -18.89 8.73 -24.62
C PHE A 198 -20.21 8.63 -25.37
N LEU A 199 -20.13 8.43 -26.69
CA LEU A 199 -21.30 8.30 -27.55
C LEU A 199 -21.17 6.99 -28.35
N ILE A 200 -21.80 5.95 -27.83
CA ILE A 200 -21.67 4.59 -28.34
C ILE A 200 -22.84 4.27 -29.25
N LYS A 201 -22.57 3.74 -30.44
CA LYS A 201 -23.60 3.16 -31.30
C LYS A 201 -23.72 1.67 -30.94
N PRO A 202 -24.91 1.18 -30.54
CA PRO A 202 -25.08 -0.24 -30.24
C PRO A 202 -25.04 -1.07 -31.53
N ASP A 203 -24.31 -2.20 -31.50
CA ASP A 203 -24.20 -3.12 -32.64
C ASP A 203 -25.47 -3.97 -32.86
N LYS A 204 -26.33 -4.05 -31.86
CA LYS A 204 -27.64 -4.71 -31.92
C LYS A 204 -28.74 -3.71 -31.59
N SER A 205 -29.77 -3.64 -32.44
CA SER A 205 -31.02 -2.96 -32.11
C SER A 205 -31.62 -3.60 -30.86
N GLY A 206 -32.11 -2.78 -29.92
CA GLY A 206 -32.82 -3.28 -28.75
C GLY A 206 -34.10 -4.01 -29.13
N ILE A 207 -34.44 -5.06 -28.37
CA ILE A 207 -35.82 -5.59 -28.25
C ILE A 207 -36.38 -5.04 -26.94
#